data_AF-A0A953DQ74-F1
#
_entry.id   AF-A0A953DQ74-F1
#
_cell.length_a   1.000
_cell.length_b   1.000
_cell.length_c   1.000
_cell.angle_alpha   90.00
_cell.angle_beta   90.00
_cell.angle_gamma   90.00
#
_symmetry.space_group_name_H-M   'P 1'
#
loop_
_entity.id
_entity.type
_entity.pdbx_description
1 polymer ?
#
loop_
_entity_poly.entity_id
_entity_poly.type
_entity_poly.pdbx_seq_one_letter_code
_entity_poly.pdbx_strand_id
1 'polypeptide(L)'
;MGWRIRGTYFESCNCDAICPCRRIDGVAGGRSTHGVCTGVLTWLIEDGHVDGTELAGLPVALAFRYDDDEPGSPWTWILYLDAQATDEQRAGLEAIFAGRLGGDALVHFPWAWKQSELVAVRPVTIDVDHTRRRQRLRVRDRVSVRIRGAYAGAGTVTCVIPGHDREGEELVADELLVEDPPLEVSYRGTCGYGSTFDYSG
;
A
#
# COMPACT_ATOMS: atom_id res chain seq x y z
N MET A 1 22.59 0.17 13.26
CA MET A 1 21.32 -0.46 12.86
C MET A 1 20.71 0.45 11.82
N GLY A 2 20.28 -0.12 10.71
CA GLY A 2 19.82 0.65 9.56
C GLY A 2 19.13 -0.26 8.56
N TRP A 3 18.21 0.33 7.80
CA TRP A 3 17.43 -0.39 6.82
C TRP A 3 17.24 0.44 5.56
N ARG A 4 17.05 -0.26 4.45
CA ARG A 4 16.62 0.33 3.19
C ARG A 4 15.85 -0.70 2.39
N ILE A 5 14.73 -0.32 1.81
CA ILE A 5 13.96 -1.15 0.88
C ILE A 5 13.55 -0.31 -0.32
N ARG A 6 13.69 -0.88 -1.52
CA ARG A 6 13.25 -0.26 -2.76
C ARG A 6 12.65 -1.29 -3.70
N GLY A 7 11.79 -0.82 -4.60
CA GLY A 7 11.17 -1.67 -5.59
C GLY A 7 9.92 -1.05 -6.18
N THR A 8 8.93 -1.90 -6.45
CA THR A 8 7.69 -1.49 -7.11
C THR A 8 6.52 -1.47 -6.14
N TYR A 9 5.59 -0.57 -6.40
CA TYR A 9 4.43 -0.31 -5.57
C TYR A 9 3.17 -0.29 -6.43
N PHE A 10 2.09 -0.89 -5.94
CA PHE A 10 0.76 -0.47 -6.37
C PHE A 10 -0.26 -0.55 -5.24
N GLU A 11 -1.34 0.19 -5.40
CA GLU A 11 -2.46 0.23 -4.48
C GLU A 11 -3.79 0.25 -5.23
N SER A 12 -4.86 -0.09 -4.52
CA SER A 12 -6.24 0.19 -4.92
C SER A 12 -7.06 0.48 -3.67
N CYS A 13 -7.92 1.49 -3.73
CA CYS A 13 -8.91 1.77 -2.70
C CYS A 13 -10.29 1.89 -3.33
N ASN A 14 -11.30 2.09 -2.49
CA ASN A 14 -12.70 2.18 -2.89
C ASN A 14 -13.07 3.44 -3.67
N CYS A 15 -12.16 4.40 -3.85
CA CYS A 15 -12.46 5.65 -4.57
C CYS A 15 -12.69 5.44 -6.07
N ASP A 16 -13.45 6.35 -6.68
CA ASP A 16 -13.54 6.47 -8.13
C ASP A 16 -12.19 6.90 -8.71
N ALA A 17 -11.87 6.45 -9.93
CA ALA A 17 -10.68 6.89 -10.66
C ALA A 17 -10.95 8.22 -11.39
N ILE A 18 -10.06 9.22 -11.34
CA ILE A 18 -8.86 9.33 -10.52
C ILE A 18 -9.20 9.51 -9.03
N CYS A 19 -8.45 8.84 -8.15
CA CYS A 19 -8.65 8.97 -6.70
C CYS A 19 -8.47 10.44 -6.27
N PRO A 20 -9.46 11.07 -5.60
CA PRO A 20 -9.36 12.49 -5.26
C PRO A 20 -8.24 12.81 -4.26
N CYS A 21 -7.72 11.82 -3.52
CA CYS A 21 -6.60 11.98 -2.59
C CYS A 21 -5.24 12.14 -3.29
N ARG A 22 -5.17 11.89 -4.61
CA ARG A 22 -3.94 12.03 -5.39
C ARG A 22 -3.50 13.48 -5.46
N ARG A 23 -2.18 13.70 -5.55
CA ARG A 23 -1.64 14.97 -6.03
C ARG A 23 -1.59 14.92 -7.56
N ILE A 24 -2.16 15.93 -8.21
CA ILE A 24 -2.23 16.03 -9.68
C ILE A 24 -1.52 17.32 -10.08
N ASP A 25 -0.51 17.24 -10.94
CA ASP A 25 0.29 18.38 -11.41
C ASP A 25 0.82 19.27 -10.26
N GLY A 26 1.24 18.62 -9.17
CA GLY A 26 1.74 19.31 -7.97
C GLY A 26 0.64 19.85 -7.05
N VAL A 27 -0.63 19.87 -7.46
CA VAL A 27 -1.77 20.32 -6.65
C VAL A 27 -2.23 19.19 -5.74
N ALA A 28 -2.27 19.46 -4.43
CA ALA A 28 -2.71 18.48 -3.44
C ALA A 28 -4.17 18.09 -3.66
N GLY A 29 -4.45 16.80 -3.49
CA GLY A 29 -5.80 16.24 -3.56
C GLY A 29 -6.68 16.64 -2.38
N GLY A 30 -7.93 16.19 -2.44
CA GLY A 30 -8.94 16.36 -1.42
C GLY A 30 -9.32 15.06 -0.74
N ARG A 31 -10.60 14.97 -0.35
CA ARG A 31 -11.13 13.84 0.40
C ARG A 31 -11.47 12.64 -0.46
N SER A 32 -11.44 11.45 0.14
CA SER A 32 -11.90 10.20 -0.48
C SER A 32 -13.32 10.32 -1.03
N THR A 33 -13.63 9.58 -2.10
CA THR A 33 -14.93 9.65 -2.79
C THR A 33 -16.12 9.33 -1.88
N HIS A 34 -15.92 8.44 -0.90
CA HIS A 34 -17.00 7.86 -0.10
C HIS A 34 -16.95 8.25 1.39
N GLY A 35 -16.14 9.24 1.77
CA GLY A 35 -15.91 9.66 3.16
C GLY A 35 -15.04 8.68 3.95
N VAL A 36 -15.29 7.38 3.82
CA VAL A 36 -14.43 6.31 4.34
C VAL A 36 -13.56 5.76 3.23
N CYS A 37 -12.24 5.77 3.46
CA CYS A 37 -11.26 5.17 2.56
C CYS A 37 -10.93 3.76 3.05
N THR A 38 -11.06 2.79 2.16
CA THR A 38 -10.66 1.40 2.43
C THR A 38 -10.04 0.79 1.19
N GLY A 39 -9.00 -0.02 1.38
CA GLY A 39 -8.21 -0.49 0.26
C GLY A 39 -7.03 -1.34 0.69
N VAL A 40 -6.15 -1.56 -0.28
CA VAL A 40 -4.95 -2.37 -0.14
C VAL A 40 -3.77 -1.64 -0.78
N LEU A 41 -2.67 -1.62 -0.04
CA LEU A 41 -1.36 -1.15 -0.49
C LEU A 41 -0.45 -2.36 -0.67
N THR A 42 0.41 -2.36 -1.68
CA THR A 42 1.27 -3.50 -1.99
C THR A 42 2.65 -3.05 -2.45
N TRP A 43 3.67 -3.68 -1.87
CA TRP A 43 5.07 -3.49 -2.19
C TRP A 43 5.67 -4.81 -2.65
N LEU A 44 6.48 -4.77 -3.69
CA LEU A 44 7.38 -5.85 -4.06
C LEU A 44 8.80 -5.31 -3.90
N ILE A 45 9.51 -5.83 -2.91
CA ILE A 45 10.89 -5.42 -2.60
C ILE A 45 11.80 -6.04 -3.65
N GLU A 46 12.42 -5.21 -4.48
CA GLU A 46 13.38 -5.67 -5.50
C GLU A 46 14.79 -5.73 -4.93
N ASP A 47 15.09 -4.86 -3.96
CA ASP A 47 16.37 -4.74 -3.29
C ASP A 47 16.19 -4.12 -1.90
N GLY A 48 16.88 -4.63 -0.89
CA GLY A 48 16.80 -4.07 0.45
C GLY A 48 17.19 -5.01 1.58
N HIS A 49 17.45 -4.42 2.74
CA HIS A 49 17.86 -5.11 3.96
C HIS A 49 17.39 -4.38 5.22
N VAL A 50 17.47 -5.08 6.35
CA VAL A 50 17.35 -4.53 7.71
C VAL A 50 18.36 -5.20 8.60
N ASP A 51 19.29 -4.43 9.17
CA ASP A 51 20.33 -4.93 10.07
C ASP A 51 21.12 -6.13 9.53
N GLY A 52 21.35 -6.16 8.21
CA GLY A 52 22.05 -7.23 7.50
C GLY A 52 21.17 -8.41 7.07
N THR A 53 19.89 -8.42 7.41
CA THR A 53 18.90 -9.38 6.89
C THR A 53 18.40 -8.90 5.53
N GLU A 54 18.63 -9.69 4.48
CA GLU A 54 18.14 -9.43 3.12
C GLU A 54 16.61 -9.57 3.02
N LEU A 55 15.98 -8.63 2.32
CA LEU A 55 14.52 -8.56 2.15
C LEU A 55 14.08 -8.63 0.67
N ALA A 56 15.04 -8.69 -0.27
CA ALA A 56 14.76 -8.75 -1.70
C ALA A 56 13.89 -9.96 -2.08
N GLY A 57 12.96 -9.74 -3.01
CA GLY A 57 12.01 -10.74 -3.49
C GLY A 57 10.77 -10.94 -2.62
N LEU A 58 10.72 -10.34 -1.42
CA LEU A 58 9.57 -10.47 -0.52
C LEU A 58 8.48 -9.44 -0.86
N PRO A 59 7.24 -9.88 -1.15
CA PRO A 59 6.12 -8.98 -1.23
C PRO A 59 5.57 -8.66 0.17
N VAL A 60 4.98 -7.47 0.29
CA VAL A 60 4.25 -7.03 1.47
C VAL A 60 2.93 -6.43 1.00
N ALA A 61 1.84 -6.75 1.70
CA ALA A 61 0.56 -6.11 1.48
C ALA A 61 -0.01 -5.57 2.80
N LEU A 62 -0.79 -4.51 2.72
CA LEU A 62 -1.46 -3.91 3.86
C LEU A 62 -2.90 -3.57 3.46
N ALA A 63 -3.88 -4.17 4.14
CA ALA A 63 -5.28 -3.75 4.03
C ALA A 63 -5.58 -2.70 5.10
N PHE A 64 -6.35 -1.68 4.75
CA PHE A 64 -6.64 -0.58 5.65
C PHE A 64 -8.07 -0.06 5.54
N ARG A 65 -8.45 0.69 6.57
CA ARG A 65 -9.62 1.54 6.62
C ARG A 65 -9.34 2.75 7.50
N TYR A 66 -9.83 3.92 7.07
CA TYR A 66 -9.92 5.11 7.92
C TYR A 66 -11.07 6.01 7.46
N ASP A 67 -11.56 6.86 8.36
CA ASP A 67 -12.54 7.89 8.03
C ASP A 67 -11.81 9.18 7.61
N ASP A 68 -12.04 9.63 6.39
CA ASP A 68 -11.40 10.85 5.85
C ASP A 68 -12.24 12.10 6.12
N ASP A 69 -13.51 11.95 6.54
CA ASP A 69 -14.37 13.03 6.99
C ASP A 69 -14.13 13.41 8.46
N GLU A 70 -13.46 12.56 9.24
CA GLU A 70 -13.02 12.84 10.60
C GLU A 70 -11.52 13.22 10.66
N PRO A 71 -11.17 14.49 10.95
CA PRO A 71 -9.79 14.91 11.07
C PRO A 71 -9.04 14.11 12.14
N GLY A 72 -8.00 13.40 11.72
CA GLY A 72 -7.20 12.58 12.64
C GLY A 72 -7.79 11.20 12.92
N SER A 73 -8.81 10.76 12.15
CA SER A 73 -9.35 9.40 12.25
C SER A 73 -8.21 8.37 12.33
N PRO A 74 -8.31 7.42 13.28
CA PRO A 74 -7.34 6.37 13.35
C PRO A 74 -7.41 5.48 12.11
N TRP A 75 -6.26 4.95 11.73
CA TRP A 75 -6.17 3.88 10.73
C TRP A 75 -6.41 2.54 11.39
N THR A 76 -7.32 1.73 10.88
CA THR A 76 -7.41 0.30 11.21
C THR A 76 -6.76 -0.48 10.07
N TRP A 77 -5.80 -1.36 10.38
CA TRP A 77 -5.01 -2.03 9.35
C TRP A 77 -4.58 -3.45 9.71
N ILE A 78 -4.38 -4.27 8.67
CA ILE A 78 -3.83 -5.62 8.74
C ILE A 78 -2.59 -5.66 7.85
N LEU A 79 -1.48 -6.13 8.39
CA LEU A 79 -0.24 -6.36 7.66
C LEU A 79 -0.15 -7.82 7.21
N TYR A 80 0.10 -8.04 5.93
CA TYR A 80 0.35 -9.34 5.35
C TYR A 80 1.82 -9.45 4.98
N LEU A 81 2.49 -10.46 5.55
CA LEU A 81 3.88 -10.78 5.27
C LEU A 81 3.93 -12.14 4.58
N ASP A 82 4.77 -12.27 3.57
CA ASP A 82 4.81 -13.50 2.79
C ASP A 82 5.20 -14.73 3.65
N ALA A 83 4.52 -15.84 3.41
CA ALA A 83 4.75 -17.08 4.16
C ALA A 83 6.16 -17.67 3.94
N GLN A 84 6.84 -17.33 2.84
CA GLN A 84 8.20 -17.77 2.56
C GLN A 84 9.26 -16.96 3.31
N ALA A 85 8.92 -15.80 3.88
CA ALA A 85 9.85 -15.02 4.69
C ALA A 85 10.25 -15.79 5.96
N THR A 86 11.53 -15.75 6.30
CA THR A 86 12.03 -16.27 7.58
C THR A 86 11.50 -15.45 8.76
N ASP A 87 11.64 -15.97 9.98
CA ASP A 87 11.21 -15.22 11.19
C ASP A 87 11.95 -13.89 11.33
N GLU A 88 13.24 -13.85 10.99
CA GLU A 88 14.05 -12.64 11.03
C GLU A 88 13.61 -11.61 9.97
N GLN A 89 13.34 -12.07 8.74
CA GLN A 89 12.79 -11.22 7.68
C GLN A 89 11.41 -10.69 8.06
N ARG A 90 10.53 -11.53 8.61
CA ARG A 90 9.20 -11.10 9.06
C ARG A 90 9.27 -10.05 10.16
N ALA A 91 10.10 -10.27 11.18
CA ALA A 91 10.29 -9.32 12.27
C ALA A 91 10.81 -7.97 11.75
N GLY A 92 11.78 -8.01 10.82
CA GLY A 92 12.33 -6.83 10.16
C GLY A 92 11.28 -6.06 9.34
N LEU A 93 10.53 -6.75 8.49
CA LEU A 93 9.44 -6.16 7.71
C LEU A 93 8.36 -5.56 8.61
N GLU A 94 7.92 -6.28 9.63
CA GLU A 94 6.94 -5.76 10.59
C GLU A 94 7.46 -4.49 11.27
N ALA A 95 8.73 -4.45 11.68
CA ALA A 95 9.33 -3.29 12.31
C ALA A 95 9.41 -2.07 11.37
N ILE A 96 9.75 -2.28 10.09
CA ILE A 96 9.76 -1.22 9.07
C ILE A 96 8.35 -0.68 8.82
N PHE A 97 7.41 -1.56 8.47
CA PHE A 97 6.06 -1.16 8.05
C PHE A 97 5.19 -0.66 9.22
N ALA A 98 5.50 -1.05 10.46
CA ALA A 98 4.90 -0.45 11.66
C ALA A 98 5.59 0.87 12.09
N GLY A 99 6.63 1.31 11.39
CA GLY A 99 7.38 2.54 11.68
C GLY A 99 8.25 2.48 12.93
N ARG A 100 8.47 1.28 13.51
CA ARG A 100 9.26 1.11 14.75
C ARG A 100 10.74 1.41 14.55
N LEU A 101 11.23 1.35 13.31
CA LEU A 101 12.60 1.70 12.95
C LEU A 101 12.77 3.16 12.49
N GLY A 102 11.73 3.99 12.59
CA GLY A 102 11.81 5.40 12.21
C GLY A 102 12.01 5.63 10.71
N GLY A 103 12.80 6.65 10.36
CA GLY A 103 13.16 6.97 8.99
C GLY A 103 11.97 7.41 8.12
N ASP A 104 12.06 7.08 6.83
CA ASP A 104 11.07 7.42 5.80
C ASP A 104 9.67 6.83 6.10
N ALA A 105 9.59 5.76 6.90
CA ALA A 105 8.31 5.21 7.36
C ALA A 105 7.49 6.24 8.16
N LEU A 106 8.13 7.07 9.00
CA LEU A 106 7.46 8.13 9.75
C LEU A 106 7.10 9.36 8.91
N VAL A 107 7.53 9.40 7.65
CA VAL A 107 7.15 10.43 6.68
C VAL A 107 6.00 9.94 5.80
N HIS A 108 6.11 8.71 5.30
CA HIS A 108 5.24 8.20 4.24
C HIS A 108 4.05 7.38 4.72
N PHE A 109 4.07 6.82 5.94
CA PHE A 109 3.05 5.88 6.39
C PHE A 109 2.15 6.52 7.46
N PRO A 110 0.96 7.05 7.10
CA PRO A 110 0.05 7.67 8.06
C PRO A 110 -0.24 6.82 9.29
N TRP A 111 -0.36 5.50 9.12
CA TRP A 111 -0.62 4.58 10.23
C TRP A 111 0.54 4.45 11.23
N ALA A 112 1.75 4.88 10.87
CA ALA A 112 2.93 4.81 11.73
C ALA A 112 3.08 6.04 12.65
N TRP A 113 2.51 7.19 12.27
CA TRP A 113 2.67 8.45 13.02
C TRP A 113 1.34 9.10 13.45
N LYS A 114 0.19 8.66 12.91
CA LYS A 114 -1.13 8.97 13.46
C LYS A 114 -1.56 7.90 14.47
N GLN A 115 -2.63 8.19 15.20
CA GLN A 115 -3.34 7.14 15.93
C GLN A 115 -3.73 6.03 14.95
N SER A 116 -3.50 4.78 15.32
CA SER A 116 -3.85 3.64 14.50
C SER A 116 -4.07 2.38 15.36
N GLU A 117 -4.74 1.42 14.76
CA GLU A 117 -5.03 0.10 15.30
C GLU A 117 -4.46 -0.94 14.33
N LEU A 118 -3.36 -1.58 14.73
CA LEU A 118 -2.86 -2.79 14.08
C LEU A 118 -3.70 -3.98 14.55
N VAL A 119 -4.60 -4.45 13.68
CA VAL A 119 -5.49 -5.57 13.98
C VAL A 119 -4.73 -6.88 14.03
N ALA A 120 -3.87 -7.12 13.03
CA ALA A 120 -3.11 -8.35 12.91
C ALA A 120 -1.90 -8.18 12.00
N VAL A 121 -0.87 -8.99 12.28
CA VAL A 121 0.21 -9.31 11.34
C VAL A 121 0.04 -10.77 10.95
N ARG A 122 -0.09 -11.03 9.64
CA ARG A 122 -0.41 -12.35 9.11
C ARG A 122 0.68 -12.87 8.19
N PRO A 123 1.39 -13.94 8.58
CA PRO A 123 2.18 -14.75 7.65
C PRO A 123 1.24 -15.52 6.72
N VAL A 124 1.25 -15.21 5.43
CA VAL A 124 0.32 -15.78 4.45
C VAL A 124 0.96 -15.77 3.06
N THR A 125 0.60 -16.71 2.19
CA THR A 125 1.06 -16.71 0.80
C THR A 125 0.53 -15.47 0.07
N ILE A 126 1.45 -14.73 -0.55
CA ILE A 126 1.15 -13.54 -1.36
C ILE A 126 1.62 -13.79 -2.80
N ASP A 127 0.67 -13.90 -3.72
CA ASP A 127 0.97 -13.91 -5.15
C ASP A 127 0.82 -12.48 -5.69
N VAL A 128 1.89 -11.92 -6.21
CA VAL A 128 1.90 -10.53 -6.70
C VAL A 128 2.49 -10.41 -8.09
N ASP A 129 1.91 -9.55 -8.91
CA ASP A 129 2.44 -9.14 -10.22
C ASP A 129 2.36 -7.61 -10.30
N HIS A 130 3.51 -6.94 -10.38
CA HIS A 130 3.61 -5.49 -10.52
C HIS A 130 3.82 -5.04 -11.99
N THR A 131 3.62 -5.93 -12.96
CA THR A 131 3.69 -5.59 -14.38
C THR A 131 2.76 -4.42 -14.68
N ARG A 132 3.33 -3.33 -15.21
CA ARG A 132 2.58 -2.09 -15.50
C ARG A 132 1.28 -2.36 -16.24
N ARG A 133 0.18 -1.77 -15.73
CA ARG A 133 -1.18 -1.81 -16.28
C ARG A 133 -1.84 -3.20 -16.29
N ARG A 134 -1.22 -4.19 -15.65
CA ARG A 134 -1.73 -5.56 -15.48
C ARG A 134 -1.52 -6.06 -14.06
N GLN A 135 -1.34 -5.15 -13.12
CA GLN A 135 -0.99 -5.51 -11.76
C GLN A 135 -2.08 -6.39 -11.12
N ARG A 136 -1.63 -7.35 -10.32
CA ARG A 136 -2.49 -8.26 -9.58
C ARG A 136 -1.90 -8.52 -8.20
N LEU A 137 -2.78 -8.61 -7.22
CA LEU A 137 -2.48 -9.11 -5.89
C LEU A 137 -3.46 -10.23 -5.57
N ARG A 138 -2.95 -11.32 -4.99
CA ARG A 138 -3.74 -12.30 -4.27
C ARG A 138 -3.06 -12.60 -2.94
N VAL A 139 -3.71 -12.22 -1.84
CA VAL A 139 -3.38 -12.73 -0.50
C VAL A 139 -4.30 -13.90 -0.24
N ARG A 140 -3.74 -15.08 0.01
CA ARG A 140 -4.50 -16.33 0.07
C ARG A 140 -5.74 -16.22 0.97
N ASP A 141 -6.89 -16.46 0.33
CA ASP A 141 -8.25 -16.51 0.90
C ASP A 141 -8.68 -15.23 1.64
N ARG A 142 -8.08 -14.07 1.31
CA ARG A 142 -8.27 -12.81 2.04
C ARG A 142 -8.33 -11.58 1.17
N VAL A 143 -7.51 -11.48 0.13
CA VAL A 143 -7.44 -10.26 -0.69
C VAL A 143 -7.28 -10.63 -2.14
N SER A 144 -8.02 -9.94 -3.02
CA SER A 144 -7.80 -9.97 -4.47
C SER A 144 -7.89 -8.56 -5.04
N VAL A 145 -6.89 -8.17 -5.81
CA VAL A 145 -6.91 -6.91 -6.58
C VAL A 145 -6.49 -7.22 -8.00
N ARG A 146 -7.24 -6.66 -8.97
CA ARG A 146 -6.90 -6.78 -10.38
C ARG A 146 -7.04 -5.45 -11.10
N ILE A 147 -5.92 -5.00 -11.66
CA ILE A 147 -5.87 -3.81 -12.50
C ILE A 147 -6.28 -4.17 -13.92
N ARG A 148 -7.21 -3.39 -14.47
CA ARG A 148 -7.68 -3.50 -15.86
C ARG A 148 -6.80 -2.72 -16.83
N GLY A 149 -6.27 -1.58 -16.40
CA GLY A 149 -5.43 -0.72 -17.24
C GLY A 149 -5.22 0.67 -16.65
N ALA A 150 -4.67 1.56 -17.47
CA ALA A 150 -4.45 2.95 -17.09
C ALA A 150 -5.74 3.77 -17.09
N TYR A 151 -5.82 4.75 -16.19
CA TYR A 151 -6.83 5.80 -16.25
C TYR A 151 -6.46 6.80 -17.36
N ALA A 152 -7.45 7.21 -18.17
CA ALA A 152 -7.24 8.10 -19.30
C ALA A 152 -7.23 9.59 -18.87
N GLY A 153 -6.34 9.94 -17.95
CA GLY A 153 -6.11 11.31 -17.48
C GLY A 153 -4.84 11.93 -18.07
N ALA A 154 -4.87 13.24 -18.30
CA ALA A 154 -3.68 14.02 -18.63
C ALA A 154 -3.26 14.80 -17.37
N GLY A 155 -2.20 14.35 -16.72
CA GLY A 155 -1.65 14.99 -15.52
C GLY A 155 -0.61 14.09 -14.86
N THR A 156 0.41 14.68 -14.25
CA THR A 156 1.37 13.96 -13.43
C THR A 156 0.73 13.62 -12.09
N VAL A 157 0.69 12.34 -11.75
CA VAL A 157 0.04 11.85 -10.54
C VAL A 157 1.09 11.38 -9.54
N THR A 158 0.99 11.83 -8.29
CA THR A 158 1.81 11.31 -7.18
C THR A 158 0.96 10.94 -5.97
N CYS A 159 1.47 10.01 -5.16
CA CYS A 159 0.86 9.54 -3.93
C CYS A 159 1.82 9.75 -2.75
N VAL A 160 1.28 10.01 -1.55
CA VAL A 160 2.08 10.19 -0.34
C VAL A 160 2.87 8.93 0.06
N ILE A 161 2.30 7.74 -0.18
CA ILE A 161 2.87 6.45 0.27
C ILE A 161 4.24 6.17 -0.39
N PRO A 162 4.39 6.13 -1.72
CA PRO A 162 5.71 6.00 -2.36
C PRO A 162 6.58 7.27 -2.26
N GLY A 163 6.00 8.40 -1.89
CA GLY A 163 6.64 9.72 -1.85
C GLY A 163 6.23 10.61 -3.02
N HIS A 164 5.99 11.90 -2.74
CA HIS A 164 5.60 12.88 -3.76
C HIS A 164 6.73 13.26 -4.72
N ASP A 165 7.97 12.87 -4.43
CA ASP A 165 9.12 12.97 -5.33
C ASP A 165 9.10 11.91 -6.44
N ARG A 166 8.16 10.95 -6.39
CA ARG A 166 8.00 9.88 -7.38
C ARG A 166 6.71 10.01 -8.15
N GLU A 167 6.86 10.10 -9.47
CA GLU A 167 5.73 10.01 -10.40
C GLU A 167 5.21 8.57 -10.46
N GLY A 168 3.90 8.45 -10.55
CA GLY A 168 3.24 7.18 -10.78
C GLY A 168 2.25 7.26 -11.94
N GLU A 169 1.46 6.22 -12.04
CA GLU A 169 0.42 6.09 -13.03
C GLU A 169 -0.89 5.78 -12.30
N GLU A 170 -1.92 6.59 -12.57
CA GLU A 170 -3.27 6.27 -12.13
C GLU A 170 -3.81 5.12 -12.99
N LEU A 171 -4.42 4.15 -12.31
CA LEU A 171 -4.92 2.91 -12.87
C LEU A 171 -6.42 2.78 -12.57
N VAL A 172 -7.05 1.82 -13.24
CA VAL A 172 -8.43 1.41 -12.95
C VAL A 172 -8.42 -0.06 -12.56
N ALA A 173 -8.91 -0.36 -11.36
CA ALA A 173 -9.15 -1.71 -10.88
C ALA A 173 -10.54 -2.17 -11.30
N ASP A 174 -10.67 -3.40 -11.80
CA ASP A 174 -11.99 -4.01 -12.03
C ASP A 174 -12.38 -4.98 -10.91
N GLU A 175 -11.48 -5.24 -9.97
CA GLU A 175 -11.69 -5.99 -8.75
C GLU A 175 -10.84 -5.41 -7.61
N LEU A 176 -11.50 -5.11 -6.49
CA LEU A 176 -10.91 -4.90 -5.18
C LEU A 176 -11.76 -5.69 -4.18
N LEU A 177 -11.19 -6.77 -3.66
CA LEU A 177 -11.78 -7.65 -2.67
C LEU A 177 -10.86 -7.74 -1.45
N VAL A 178 -11.43 -7.51 -0.26
CA VAL A 178 -10.82 -7.82 1.03
C VAL A 178 -11.86 -8.58 1.83
N GLU A 179 -11.52 -9.77 2.30
CA GLU A 179 -12.33 -10.71 3.09
C GLU A 179 -11.50 -11.12 4.33
N ASP A 180 -11.05 -10.13 5.11
CA ASP A 180 -10.34 -10.34 6.37
C ASP A 180 -10.90 -9.38 7.44
N PRO A 181 -11.83 -9.86 8.29
CA PRO A 181 -12.43 -9.05 9.34
C PRO A 181 -11.39 -8.36 10.24
N PRO A 182 -11.58 -7.06 10.55
CA PRO A 182 -12.79 -6.27 10.33
C PRO A 182 -12.88 -5.56 8.97
N LEU A 183 -11.97 -5.77 8.02
CA LEU A 183 -11.82 -4.90 6.85
C LEU A 183 -12.40 -5.50 5.56
N GLU A 184 -13.70 -5.83 5.54
CA GLU A 184 -14.31 -6.49 4.38
C GLU A 184 -14.77 -5.48 3.29
N VAL A 185 -14.17 -5.57 2.11
CA VAL A 185 -14.27 -4.62 1.00
C VAL A 185 -14.63 -5.41 -0.26
N SER A 186 -15.68 -5.02 -0.99
CA SER A 186 -15.92 -5.51 -2.35
C SER A 186 -16.36 -4.35 -3.22
N TYR A 187 -15.58 -4.02 -4.24
CA TYR A 187 -15.87 -2.95 -5.18
C TYR A 187 -15.48 -3.38 -6.59
N ARG A 188 -16.10 -2.75 -7.59
CA ARG A 188 -15.76 -2.92 -9.01
C ARG A 188 -15.63 -1.57 -9.67
N GLY A 189 -14.58 -1.40 -10.47
CA GLY A 189 -14.37 -0.15 -11.22
C GLY A 189 -13.82 0.99 -10.38
N THR A 190 -12.92 0.70 -9.45
CA THR A 190 -12.31 1.70 -8.56
C THR A 190 -10.95 2.17 -9.06
N CYS A 191 -10.35 3.11 -8.36
CA CYS A 191 -9.01 3.59 -8.61
C CYS A 191 -7.96 2.50 -8.32
N GLY A 192 -6.83 2.64 -8.99
CA GLY A 192 -5.57 2.05 -8.60
C GLY A 192 -4.44 3.02 -8.88
N TYR A 193 -3.26 2.73 -8.36
CA TYR A 193 -2.08 3.55 -8.64
C TYR A 193 -0.84 2.69 -8.58
N GLY A 194 0.09 2.89 -9.52
CA GLY A 194 1.35 2.18 -9.56
C GLY A 194 2.54 3.14 -9.63
N SER A 195 3.62 2.84 -8.91
CA SER A 195 4.87 3.59 -8.96
C SER A 195 6.05 2.71 -8.49
N THR A 196 7.19 3.34 -8.22
CA THR A 196 8.31 2.75 -7.49
C THR A 196 8.39 3.37 -6.10
N PHE A 197 9.16 2.75 -5.21
CA PHE A 197 9.47 3.30 -3.89
C PHE A 197 10.95 3.08 -3.56
N ASP A 198 11.48 3.89 -2.64
CA ASP A 198 12.82 3.73 -2.06
C ASP A 198 12.77 4.42 -0.69
N TYR A 199 12.77 3.61 0.37
CA TYR A 199 12.63 4.04 1.75
C TYR A 199 13.84 3.60 2.56
N SER A 200 14.23 4.39 3.54
CA SER A 200 15.36 4.13 4.42
C SER A 200 15.17 4.68 5.84
N GLY A 201 15.97 4.17 6.77
CA GLY A 201 16.02 4.66 8.16
C GLY A 201 17.15 4.07 8.99
#